data_AF-A0A1B9MFS4-F1
#
_entry.id   AF-A0A1B9MFS4-F1
#
_cell.length_a   1.000
_cell.length_b   1.000
_cell.length_c   1.000
_cell.angle_alpha   90.00
_cell.angle_beta   90.00
_cell.angle_gamma   90.00
#
_symmetry.space_group_name_H-M   'P 1'
#
loop_
_entity.id
_entity.type
_entity.pdbx_description
1 polymer ?
#
loop_
_entity_poly.entity_id
_entity_poly.type
_entity_poly.pdbx_seq_one_letter_code
_entity_poly.pdbx_strand_id
1 'polypeptide(L)'
;MNANLAKAEVIFTSLNWNNVTADNILQQSLGSKEQHTLNNLELTPPSGIAAVLKTLLEKMIDNPINALINANYIGLIIFWGGIGLALRHASQSTKTMMNDLSYAISFIVRVIIRFAPLGIFGLVASILAETGFDELYKYAHLLVVLVSCMLIVALVINPLLAYLVMRKNPYQLVFTSLKESAIPAFFTRSSAANIPVNIEICKNITWMKIPILLQYR
;
A
#
# COMPACT_ATOMS: atom_id res chain seq x y z
N MET A 1 -5.77 52.95 36.61
CA MET A 1 -4.55 53.20 35.80
C MET A 1 -3.45 52.32 36.39
N ASN A 2 -3.02 51.18 35.85
CA ASN A 2 -3.26 50.47 34.59
C ASN A 2 -3.26 48.96 34.90
N ALA A 3 -4.38 48.26 34.70
CA ALA A 3 -4.51 46.80 34.89
C ALA A 3 -3.63 45.98 33.92
N ASN A 4 -2.99 46.65 32.95
CA ASN A 4 -2.07 46.05 31.99
C ASN A 4 -0.63 45.90 32.51
N LEU A 5 -0.25 46.55 33.61
CA LEU A 5 1.13 46.45 34.14
C LEU A 5 1.32 45.23 35.06
N ALA A 6 0.33 44.89 35.89
CA ALA A 6 0.39 43.70 36.74
C ALA A 6 0.36 42.38 35.94
N LYS A 7 -0.24 42.38 34.74
CA LYS A 7 -0.29 41.20 33.88
C LYS A 7 1.01 40.98 33.10
N ALA A 8 1.79 42.04 32.84
CA ALA A 8 3.09 41.93 32.17
C ALA A 8 4.18 41.38 33.10
N GLU A 9 4.14 41.72 34.39
CA GLU A 9 5.16 41.32 35.37
C GLU A 9 5.05 39.84 35.78
N VAL A 10 3.83 39.28 35.83
CA VAL A 10 3.56 37.85 36.11
C VAL A 10 3.94 36.94 34.94
N ILE A 11 3.87 37.45 33.71
CA ILE A 11 4.31 36.72 32.52
C ILE A 11 5.84 36.67 32.47
N PHE A 12 6.54 37.75 32.84
CA PHE A 12 8.01 37.80 32.83
C PHE A 12 8.68 36.96 33.92
N THR A 13 8.02 36.75 35.09
CA THR A 13 8.57 35.92 36.18
C THR A 13 8.28 34.43 36.05
N SER A 14 7.34 34.02 35.21
CA SER A 14 7.04 32.59 34.96
C SER A 14 7.84 32.00 33.78
N LEU A 15 8.62 32.83 33.07
CA LEU A 15 9.48 32.39 31.97
C LEU A 15 10.83 31.88 32.50
N ASN A 16 11.03 30.56 32.40
CA ASN A 16 12.32 29.93 32.67
C ASN A 16 13.33 30.27 31.55
N TRP A 17 14.21 31.24 31.83
CA TRP A 17 15.16 31.82 30.88
C TRP A 17 16.26 30.87 30.39
N ASN A 18 16.31 29.63 30.87
CA ASN A 18 17.31 28.65 30.46
C ASN A 18 17.02 27.96 29.11
N ASN A 19 15.82 28.17 28.52
CA ASN A 19 15.39 27.49 27.28
C ASN A 19 15.03 28.46 26.13
N VAL A 20 15.61 29.65 26.06
CA VAL A 20 15.37 30.60 24.96
C VAL A 20 16.40 30.39 23.84
N THR A 21 16.15 29.39 22.98
CA THR A 21 16.83 29.22 21.69
C THR A 21 15.86 29.49 20.54
N ALA A 22 16.38 29.89 19.37
CA ALA A 22 15.61 30.35 18.21
C ALA A 22 14.52 29.36 17.73
N ASP A 23 14.67 28.07 18.03
CA ASP A 23 13.71 27.02 17.67
C ASP A 23 12.38 27.13 18.42
N ASN A 24 12.39 27.64 19.67
CA ASN A 24 11.19 27.75 20.49
C ASN A 24 10.29 28.93 20.11
N ILE A 25 10.87 29.96 19.46
CA ILE A 25 10.15 31.17 19.03
C ILE A 25 9.38 30.91 17.72
N LEU A 26 9.89 30.00 16.86
CA LEU A 26 9.25 29.65 15.59
C LEU A 26 8.03 28.73 15.76
N GLN A 27 7.98 27.92 16.83
CA GLN A 27 6.79 27.10 17.12
C GLN A 27 5.61 27.94 17.63
N GLN A 28 5.88 29.05 18.31
CA GLN A 28 4.82 29.87 18.91
C GLN A 28 4.11 30.77 17.88
N SER A 29 4.70 31.03 16.71
CA SER A 29 4.05 31.77 15.62
C SER A 29 3.20 30.90 14.68
N LEU A 30 3.20 29.57 14.86
CA LEU A 30 2.47 28.61 14.02
C LEU A 30 1.26 27.98 14.74
N GLY A 31 0.57 28.72 15.60
CA GLY A 31 -0.65 28.25 16.25
C GLY A 31 -1.79 29.26 16.11
N SER A 32 -2.89 28.88 15.43
CA SER A 32 -4.25 29.23 15.92
C SER A 32 -5.46 28.66 15.14
N LYS A 33 -5.36 27.79 14.11
CA LYS A 33 -6.60 27.25 13.47
C LYS A 33 -6.72 25.76 13.11
N GLU A 34 -5.76 24.88 13.42
CA GLU A 34 -5.86 23.44 13.10
C GLU A 34 -5.72 22.46 14.28
N GLN A 35 -5.81 22.92 15.53
CA GLN A 35 -5.51 22.07 16.71
C GLN A 35 -6.71 21.44 17.44
N HIS A 36 -7.94 21.48 16.91
CA HIS A 36 -9.10 20.89 17.59
C HIS A 36 -9.59 19.53 17.07
N THR A 37 -8.90 18.86 16.14
CA THR A 37 -9.28 17.49 15.71
C THR A 37 -8.13 16.47 15.73
N LEU A 38 -6.93 16.87 16.17
CA LEU A 38 -5.71 16.05 16.09
C LEU A 38 -5.06 15.87 17.47
N ASN A 39 -5.83 15.50 18.51
CA ASN A 39 -5.29 15.23 19.86
C ASN A 39 -5.54 13.78 20.33
N ASN A 40 -5.43 12.80 19.44
CA ASN A 40 -5.33 11.37 19.80
C ASN A 40 -4.44 10.56 18.85
N LEU A 41 -3.45 11.20 18.22
CA LEU A 41 -2.33 10.50 17.59
C LEU A 41 -1.04 11.20 18.03
N GLU A 42 -0.65 10.96 19.27
CA GLU A 42 0.75 11.11 19.66
C GLU A 42 1.57 10.20 18.73
N LEU A 43 2.12 10.78 17.67
CA LEU A 43 3.25 10.21 16.94
C LEU A 43 4.49 10.34 17.82
N THR A 44 4.52 9.57 18.90
CA THR A 44 5.80 9.22 19.52
C THR A 44 6.54 8.38 18.47
N PRO A 45 7.73 8.81 17.99
CA PRO A 45 8.54 7.94 17.15
C PRO A 45 8.76 6.65 17.95
N PRO A 46 8.40 5.47 17.42
CA PRO A 46 8.55 4.23 18.16
C PRO A 46 10.03 4.09 18.50
N SER A 47 10.35 4.22 19.78
CA SER A 47 11.71 4.32 20.31
C SER A 47 12.50 3.01 20.22
N GLY A 48 12.00 2.02 19.46
CA GLY A 48 12.70 0.80 19.11
C GLY A 48 11.89 -0.10 18.19
N ILE A 49 12.59 -0.99 17.48
CA ILE A 49 12.02 -2.07 16.67
C ILE A 49 10.99 -2.88 17.48
N ALA A 50 11.22 -3.03 18.80
CA ALA A 50 10.31 -3.68 19.72
C ALA A 50 8.93 -2.99 19.85
N ALA A 51 8.88 -1.66 19.80
CA ALA A 51 7.62 -0.93 19.86
C ALA A 51 6.80 -1.11 18.57
N VAL A 52 7.46 -1.03 17.40
CA VAL A 52 6.81 -1.31 16.11
C VAL A 52 6.28 -2.75 16.06
N LEU A 53 7.09 -3.72 16.48
CA LEU A 53 6.66 -5.13 16.55
C LEU A 53 5.49 -5.34 17.51
N LYS A 54 5.49 -4.68 18.67
CA LYS A 54 4.38 -4.72 19.63
C LYS A 54 3.11 -4.13 19.02
N THR A 55 3.19 -2.97 18.36
CA THR A 55 2.04 -2.36 17.67
C THR A 55 1.50 -3.26 16.57
N LEU A 56 2.37 -3.89 15.77
CA LEU A 56 1.94 -4.83 14.73
C LEU A 56 1.29 -6.07 15.32
N LEU A 57 1.80 -6.59 16.45
CA LEU A 57 1.25 -7.75 17.13
C LEU A 57 -0.13 -7.44 17.75
N GLU A 58 -0.30 -6.26 18.34
CA GLU A 58 -1.58 -5.80 18.87
C GLU A 58 -2.61 -5.60 17.75
N LYS A 59 -2.20 -5.01 16.62
CA LYS A 59 -3.06 -4.85 15.44
C LYS A 59 -3.41 -6.18 14.77
N MET A 60 -2.59 -7.20 14.94
CA MET A 60 -2.80 -8.55 14.42
C MET A 60 -3.85 -9.34 15.22
N ILE A 61 -3.97 -9.10 16.54
CA ILE A 61 -4.89 -9.83 17.44
C ILE A 61 -6.10 -8.95 17.82
N ASP A 62 -6.35 -7.88 17.07
CA ASP A 62 -7.46 -6.98 17.29
C ASP A 62 -8.82 -7.70 17.11
N ASN A 63 -9.83 -7.27 17.86
CA ASN A 63 -11.17 -7.85 17.78
C ASN A 63 -11.71 -7.66 16.35
N PRO A 64 -12.24 -8.69 15.67
CA PRO A 64 -12.72 -8.59 14.29
C PRO A 64 -13.75 -7.48 14.05
N ILE A 65 -14.63 -7.22 15.03
CA ILE A 65 -15.63 -6.15 14.93
C ILE A 65 -14.96 -4.78 15.03
N ASN A 66 -14.00 -4.64 15.94
CA ASN A 66 -13.21 -3.43 16.09
C ASN A 66 -12.32 -3.17 14.87
N ALA A 67 -11.77 -4.23 14.27
CA ALA A 67 -10.96 -4.17 13.07
C ALA A 67 -11.78 -3.75 11.84
N LEU A 68 -13.04 -4.16 11.75
CA LEU A 68 -13.97 -3.68 10.71
C LEU A 68 -14.28 -2.19 10.85
N ILE A 69 -14.55 -1.73 12.08
CA ILE A 69 -14.90 -0.32 12.34
C ILE A 69 -13.70 0.60 12.10
N ASN A 70 -12.52 0.22 12.60
CA ASN A 70 -11.29 1.02 12.47
C ASN A 70 -10.50 0.75 11.19
N ALA A 71 -11.05 -0.01 10.24
CA ALA A 71 -10.39 -0.39 8.99
C ALA A 71 -8.96 -0.96 9.19
N ASN A 72 -8.78 -1.80 10.22
CA ASN A 72 -7.52 -2.47 10.50
C ASN A 72 -7.33 -3.67 9.56
N TYR A 73 -6.77 -3.43 8.37
CA TYR A 73 -6.60 -4.44 7.34
C TYR A 73 -5.76 -5.65 7.77
N ILE A 74 -4.72 -5.46 8.59
CA ILE A 74 -3.85 -6.58 9.00
C ILE A 74 -4.62 -7.56 9.91
N GLY A 75 -5.39 -7.04 10.87
CA GLY A 75 -6.24 -7.86 11.74
C GLY A 75 -7.34 -8.59 10.95
N LEU A 76 -7.94 -7.91 9.96
CA LEU A 76 -8.96 -8.52 9.10
C LEU A 76 -8.41 -9.71 8.30
N ILE A 77 -7.24 -9.57 7.67
CA ILE A 77 -6.64 -10.65 6.88
C ILE A 77 -6.33 -11.87 7.76
N ILE A 78 -5.81 -11.65 8.96
CA ILE A 78 -5.38 -12.75 9.85
C ILE A 78 -6.59 -13.47 10.42
N PHE A 79 -7.58 -12.73 10.91
CA PHE A 79 -8.79 -13.30 11.48
C PHE A 79 -9.65 -14.03 10.43
N TRP A 80 -10.00 -13.33 9.34
CA TRP A 80 -10.85 -13.91 8.29
C TRP A 80 -10.11 -14.93 7.43
N GLY A 81 -8.79 -14.76 7.24
CA GLY A 81 -7.94 -15.79 6.64
C GLY A 81 -7.90 -17.06 7.49
N GLY A 82 -7.84 -16.92 8.82
CA GLY A 82 -7.95 -18.04 9.75
C GLY A 82 -9.30 -18.77 9.65
N ILE A 83 -10.42 -18.04 9.60
CA ILE A 83 -11.74 -18.62 9.35
C ILE A 83 -11.79 -19.33 7.98
N GLY A 84 -11.22 -18.72 6.94
CA GLY A 84 -11.13 -19.31 5.61
C GLY A 84 -10.36 -20.65 5.60
N LEU A 85 -9.28 -20.74 6.36
CA LEU A 85 -8.54 -21.99 6.55
C LEU A 85 -9.33 -23.04 7.34
N ALA A 86 -10.05 -22.63 8.40
CA ALA A 86 -10.91 -23.55 9.15
C ALA A 86 -12.04 -24.13 8.27
N LEU A 87 -12.64 -23.30 7.41
CA LEU A 87 -13.69 -23.71 6.47
C LEU A 87 -13.20 -24.69 5.38
N ARG A 88 -11.89 -24.88 5.21
CA ARG A 88 -11.36 -25.93 4.32
C ARG A 88 -11.77 -27.34 4.78
N HIS A 89 -11.99 -27.53 6.08
CA HIS A 89 -12.43 -28.81 6.66
C HIS A 89 -13.96 -28.93 6.75
N ALA A 90 -14.70 -27.88 6.35
CA ALA A 90 -16.16 -27.90 6.39
C ALA A 90 -16.76 -28.81 5.31
N SER A 91 -18.06 -29.07 5.47
CA SER A 91 -18.86 -29.85 4.52
C SER A 91 -18.86 -29.23 3.11
N GLN A 92 -19.10 -30.06 2.09
CA GLN A 92 -19.13 -29.59 0.70
C GLN A 92 -20.22 -28.53 0.46
N SER A 93 -21.37 -28.65 1.14
CA SER A 93 -22.46 -27.66 1.05
C SER A 93 -22.02 -26.27 1.52
N THR A 94 -21.31 -26.20 2.65
CA THR A 94 -20.77 -24.93 3.18
C THR A 94 -19.74 -24.30 2.23
N LYS A 95 -18.92 -25.12 1.57
CA LYS A 95 -17.93 -24.64 0.59
C LYS A 95 -18.61 -24.06 -0.64
N THR A 96 -19.65 -24.70 -1.16
CA THR A 96 -20.42 -24.19 -2.30
C THR A 96 -21.07 -22.84 -1.95
N MET A 97 -21.72 -22.73 -0.79
CA MET A 97 -22.29 -21.47 -0.33
C MET A 97 -21.26 -20.34 -0.25
N MET A 98 -20.08 -20.62 0.33
CA MET A 98 -19.02 -19.61 0.45
C MET A 98 -18.45 -19.19 -0.92
N ASN A 99 -18.38 -20.13 -1.86
CA ASN A 99 -17.98 -19.85 -3.23
C ASN A 99 -19.01 -18.98 -3.96
N ASP A 100 -20.29 -19.28 -3.82
CA ASP A 100 -21.39 -18.49 -4.40
C ASP A 100 -21.41 -17.06 -3.82
N LEU A 101 -21.15 -16.92 -2.52
CA LEU A 101 -20.98 -15.61 -1.88
C LEU A 101 -19.80 -14.84 -2.47
N SER A 102 -18.65 -15.49 -2.67
CA SER A 102 -17.48 -14.87 -3.32
C SER A 102 -17.80 -14.43 -4.76
N TYR A 103 -18.55 -15.22 -5.52
CA TYR A 103 -19.02 -14.86 -6.85
C TYR A 103 -19.96 -13.67 -6.84
N ALA A 104 -20.91 -13.62 -5.90
CA ALA A 104 -21.83 -12.50 -5.74
C ALA A 104 -21.09 -11.19 -5.42
N ILE A 105 -20.15 -11.21 -4.48
CA ILE A 105 -19.31 -10.05 -4.14
C ILE A 105 -18.48 -9.62 -5.35
N SER A 106 -17.83 -10.58 -6.03
CA SER A 106 -17.05 -10.31 -7.24
C SER A 106 -17.90 -9.73 -8.37
N PHE A 107 -19.17 -10.11 -8.47
CA PHE A 107 -20.12 -9.53 -9.43
C PHE A 107 -20.41 -8.07 -9.11
N ILE A 108 -20.67 -7.74 -7.84
CA ILE A 108 -20.89 -6.35 -7.40
C ILE A 108 -19.65 -5.49 -7.70
N VAL A 109 -18.45 -5.98 -7.38
CA VAL A 109 -17.20 -5.27 -7.69
C VAL A 109 -17.05 -5.04 -9.19
N ARG A 110 -17.37 -6.03 -10.02
CA ARG A 110 -17.36 -5.88 -11.50
C ARG A 110 -18.34 -4.80 -11.98
N VAL A 111 -19.52 -4.71 -11.37
CA VAL A 111 -20.49 -3.65 -11.68
C VAL A 111 -19.92 -2.29 -11.29
N ILE A 112 -19.35 -2.14 -10.09
CA ILE A 112 -18.72 -0.89 -9.63
C ILE A 112 -17.59 -0.46 -10.57
N ILE A 113 -16.72 -1.39 -11.00
CA ILE A 113 -15.64 -1.10 -11.94
C ILE A 113 -16.17 -0.59 -13.29
N ARG A 114 -17.34 -1.06 -13.76
CA ARG A 114 -17.97 -0.55 -14.99
C ARG A 114 -18.45 0.91 -14.86
N PHE A 115 -18.79 1.35 -13.65
CA PHE A 115 -19.15 2.74 -13.34
C PHE A 115 -17.94 3.64 -13.03
N ALA A 116 -16.78 3.05 -12.71
CA ALA A 116 -15.54 3.77 -12.46
C ALA A 116 -15.17 4.85 -13.51
N PRO A 117 -15.34 4.67 -14.85
CA PRO A 117 -15.02 5.73 -15.81
C PRO A 117 -15.79 7.03 -15.57
N LEU A 118 -17.06 6.96 -15.15
CA LEU A 118 -17.85 8.15 -14.80
C LEU A 118 -17.34 8.81 -13.51
N GLY A 119 -17.00 7.99 -12.51
CA GLY A 119 -16.45 8.49 -11.24
C GLY A 119 -15.08 9.16 -11.39
N ILE A 120 -14.17 8.54 -12.15
CA ILE A 120 -12.83 9.07 -12.42
C ILE A 120 -12.93 10.37 -13.23
N PHE A 121 -13.83 10.45 -14.23
CA PHE A 121 -14.03 11.69 -14.98
C PHE A 121 -14.48 12.84 -14.06
N GLY A 122 -15.43 12.58 -13.16
CA GLY A 122 -15.87 13.57 -12.17
C GLY A 122 -14.75 14.03 -11.23
N LEU A 123 -13.97 13.09 -10.69
CA LEU A 123 -12.83 13.40 -9.82
C LEU A 123 -11.74 14.20 -10.54
N VAL A 124 -11.39 13.83 -11.78
CA VAL A 124 -10.39 14.56 -12.55
C VAL A 124 -10.91 15.97 -12.88
N ALA A 125 -12.18 16.11 -13.27
CA ALA A 125 -12.78 17.41 -13.55
C ALA A 125 -12.78 18.34 -12.33
N SER A 126 -13.09 17.83 -11.12
CA SER A 126 -13.07 18.63 -9.89
C SER A 126 -11.66 19.08 -9.52
N ILE A 127 -10.66 18.17 -9.64
CA ILE A 127 -9.25 18.50 -9.38
C ILE A 127 -8.79 19.60 -10.34
N LEU A 128 -9.12 19.50 -11.64
CA LEU A 128 -8.78 20.52 -12.63
C LEU A 128 -9.44 21.88 -12.35
N ALA A 129 -10.68 21.88 -11.84
CA ALA A 129 -11.39 23.11 -11.51
C ALA A 129 -10.79 23.83 -10.29
N GLU A 130 -10.34 23.09 -9.27
CA GLU A 130 -9.81 23.67 -8.02
C GLU A 130 -8.32 24.02 -8.11
N THR A 131 -7.51 23.15 -8.71
CA THR A 131 -6.03 23.22 -8.66
C THR A 131 -5.37 23.62 -9.99
N GLY A 132 -6.14 23.64 -11.08
CA GLY A 132 -5.66 24.04 -12.40
C GLY A 132 -4.68 23.03 -13.04
N PHE A 133 -4.07 23.45 -14.15
CA PHE A 133 -3.20 22.59 -14.97
C PHE A 133 -1.80 22.34 -14.36
N ASP A 134 -1.34 23.18 -13.43
CA ASP A 134 -0.02 23.02 -12.79
C ASP A 134 0.01 21.77 -11.88
N GLU A 135 -1.05 21.52 -11.13
CA GLU A 135 -1.14 20.33 -10.27
C GLU A 135 -1.30 19.04 -11.08
N LEU A 136 -2.01 19.11 -12.22
CA LEU A 136 -2.08 17.98 -13.17
C LEU A 136 -0.68 17.55 -13.65
N TYR A 137 0.22 18.51 -13.89
CA TYR A 137 1.59 18.21 -14.29
C TYR A 137 2.36 17.46 -13.20
N LYS A 138 2.15 17.81 -11.92
CA LYS A 138 2.76 17.09 -10.79
C LYS A 138 2.28 15.64 -10.72
N TYR A 139 0.97 15.40 -10.90
CA TYR A 139 0.45 14.04 -10.98
C TYR A 139 1.00 13.26 -12.18
N ALA A 140 1.09 13.90 -13.36
CA ALA A 140 1.69 13.29 -14.54
C ALA A 140 3.17 12.94 -14.31
N HIS A 141 3.93 13.81 -13.64
CA HIS A 141 5.32 13.54 -13.27
C HIS A 141 5.42 12.34 -12.32
N LEU A 142 4.56 12.25 -11.29
CA LEU A 142 4.51 11.08 -10.41
C LEU A 142 4.23 9.77 -11.18
N LEU A 143 3.33 9.81 -12.17
CA LEU A 143 3.07 8.65 -13.03
C LEU A 143 4.30 8.26 -13.86
N VAL A 144 5.01 9.23 -14.44
CA VAL A 144 6.23 8.97 -15.21
C VAL A 144 7.31 8.37 -14.32
N VAL A 145 7.51 8.87 -13.10
CA VAL A 145 8.46 8.33 -12.13
C VAL A 145 8.08 6.90 -11.75
N LEU A 146 6.80 6.63 -11.48
CA LEU A 146 6.30 5.30 -11.15
C LEU A 146 6.56 4.29 -12.29
N VAL A 147 6.16 4.63 -13.52
CA VAL A 147 6.34 3.76 -14.69
C VAL A 147 7.83 3.54 -14.98
N SER A 148 8.64 4.59 -14.87
CA SER A 148 10.10 4.48 -15.05
C SER A 148 10.72 3.55 -14.01
N CYS A 149 10.32 3.68 -12.75
CA CYS A 149 10.76 2.79 -11.68
C CYS A 149 10.35 1.33 -11.96
N MET A 150 9.10 1.08 -12.36
CA MET A 150 8.65 -0.26 -12.74
C MET A 150 9.45 -0.83 -13.91
N LEU A 151 9.76 -0.04 -14.93
CA LEU A 151 10.60 -0.46 -16.06
C LEU A 151 12.03 -0.79 -15.64
N ILE A 152 12.63 0.01 -14.76
CA ILE A 152 13.98 -0.25 -14.21
C ILE A 152 13.98 -1.56 -13.42
N VAL A 153 12.99 -1.77 -12.56
CA VAL A 153 12.86 -3.03 -11.80
C VAL A 153 12.71 -4.22 -12.75
N ALA A 154 11.85 -4.10 -13.76
CA ALA A 154 11.58 -5.17 -14.71
C ALA A 154 12.75 -5.50 -15.65
N LEU A 155 13.50 -4.49 -16.14
CA LEU A 155 14.56 -4.64 -17.15
C LEU A 155 15.98 -4.67 -16.59
N VAL A 156 16.19 -4.23 -15.35
CA VAL A 156 17.53 -4.18 -14.73
C VAL A 156 17.57 -5.12 -13.53
N ILE A 157 16.72 -4.91 -12.52
CA ILE A 157 16.81 -5.64 -11.25
C ILE A 157 16.43 -7.10 -11.41
N ASN A 158 15.29 -7.39 -12.05
CA ASN A 158 14.83 -8.77 -12.29
C ASN A 158 15.82 -9.61 -13.12
N PRO A 159 16.34 -9.15 -14.28
CA PRO A 159 17.38 -9.90 -15.00
C PRO A 159 18.69 -10.00 -14.25
N LEU A 160 19.10 -8.97 -13.49
CA LEU A 160 20.32 -9.02 -12.69
C LEU A 160 20.23 -10.11 -11.60
N LEU A 161 19.10 -10.18 -10.88
CA LEU A 161 18.81 -11.25 -9.93
C LEU A 161 18.80 -12.63 -10.61
N ALA A 162 18.15 -12.73 -11.78
CA ALA A 162 18.13 -13.97 -12.55
C ALA A 162 19.53 -14.39 -13.02
N TYR A 163 20.39 -13.44 -13.42
CA TYR A 163 21.78 -13.70 -13.81
C TYR A 163 22.62 -14.19 -12.64
N LEU A 164 22.49 -13.55 -11.47
CA LEU A 164 23.22 -13.92 -10.25
C LEU A 164 22.88 -15.35 -9.80
N VAL A 165 21.62 -15.76 -9.90
CA VAL A 165 21.15 -17.09 -9.48
C VAL A 165 21.40 -18.16 -10.56
N MET A 166 21.07 -17.88 -11.84
CA MET A 166 21.11 -18.89 -12.90
C MET A 166 22.45 -18.93 -13.67
N ARG A 167 23.29 -17.90 -13.57
CA ARG A 167 24.58 -17.74 -14.30
C ARG A 167 24.49 -17.97 -15.81
N LYS A 168 23.31 -17.82 -16.41
CA LYS A 168 23.03 -17.91 -17.85
C LYS A 168 22.46 -16.58 -18.34
N ASN A 169 22.55 -16.31 -19.65
CA ASN A 169 22.02 -15.09 -20.25
C ASN A 169 20.49 -14.97 -20.01
N PRO A 170 20.03 -14.07 -19.11
CA PRO A 170 18.64 -13.99 -18.69
C PRO A 170 17.80 -13.13 -19.65
N TYR A 171 18.43 -12.43 -20.60
CA TYR A 171 17.72 -11.47 -21.44
C TYR A 171 16.69 -12.15 -22.34
N GLN A 172 16.96 -13.36 -22.84
CA GLN A 172 15.96 -14.12 -23.60
C GLN A 172 14.72 -14.46 -22.76
N LEU A 173 14.90 -14.77 -21.47
CA LEU A 173 13.79 -15.06 -20.56
C LEU A 173 12.98 -13.79 -20.26
N VAL A 174 13.66 -12.70 -19.90
CA VAL A 174 13.01 -11.44 -19.57
C VAL A 174 12.22 -10.87 -20.75
N PHE A 175 12.77 -10.93 -21.97
CA PHE A 175 12.04 -10.44 -23.15
C PHE A 175 10.81 -11.30 -23.50
N THR A 176 10.89 -12.63 -23.39
CA THR A 176 9.73 -13.51 -23.59
C THR A 176 8.67 -13.29 -22.51
N SER A 177 9.07 -13.22 -21.24
CA SER A 177 8.16 -12.93 -20.13
C SER A 177 7.54 -11.54 -20.21
N LEU A 178 8.29 -10.52 -20.67
CA LEU A 178 7.72 -9.18 -20.87
C LEU A 178 6.64 -9.19 -21.96
N LYS A 179 6.93 -9.82 -23.11
CA LYS A 179 6.03 -9.83 -24.26
C LYS A 179 4.76 -10.64 -24.00
N GLU A 180 4.90 -11.86 -23.49
CA GLU A 180 3.79 -12.80 -23.35
C GLU A 180 2.98 -12.60 -22.09
N SER A 181 3.58 -12.07 -21.01
CA SER A 181 2.94 -12.00 -19.69
C SER A 181 2.85 -10.57 -19.15
N ALA A 182 3.92 -9.77 -19.21
CA ALA A 182 3.90 -8.45 -18.56
C ALA A 182 2.97 -7.44 -19.26
N ILE A 183 2.97 -7.38 -20.60
CA ILE A 183 2.09 -6.48 -21.37
C ILE A 183 0.61 -6.77 -21.10
N PRO A 184 0.09 -8.01 -21.27
CA PRO A 184 -1.31 -8.30 -20.97
C PRO A 184 -1.64 -8.14 -19.48
N ALA A 185 -0.73 -8.47 -18.56
CA ALA A 185 -0.95 -8.28 -17.12
C ALA A 185 -1.08 -6.81 -16.73
N PHE A 186 -0.31 -5.92 -17.35
CA PHE A 186 -0.38 -4.48 -17.09
C PHE A 186 -1.76 -3.91 -17.43
N PHE A 187 -2.34 -4.31 -18.56
CA PHE A 187 -3.67 -3.84 -18.97
C PHE A 187 -4.81 -4.48 -18.18
N THR A 188 -4.67 -5.73 -17.75
CA THR A 188 -5.69 -6.40 -16.92
C THR A 188 -5.64 -6.03 -15.44
N ARG A 189 -4.52 -5.44 -14.97
CA ARG A 189 -4.26 -5.11 -13.56
C ARG A 189 -4.47 -6.28 -12.57
N SER A 190 -4.43 -7.52 -13.05
CA SER A 190 -4.71 -8.71 -12.25
C SER A 190 -3.53 -9.67 -12.28
N SER A 191 -2.87 -9.85 -11.14
CA SER A 191 -1.81 -10.85 -10.98
C SER A 191 -2.34 -12.28 -11.13
N ALA A 192 -3.57 -12.54 -10.67
CA ALA A 192 -4.20 -13.86 -10.74
C ALA A 192 -4.51 -14.29 -12.19
N ALA A 193 -4.88 -13.35 -13.06
CA ALA A 193 -5.09 -13.62 -14.48
C ALA A 193 -3.79 -14.05 -15.20
N ASN A 194 -2.64 -13.74 -14.62
CA ASN A 194 -1.33 -13.96 -15.19
C ASN A 194 -0.67 -15.29 -14.75
N ILE A 195 -1.24 -15.99 -13.77
CA ILE A 195 -0.78 -17.31 -13.31
C ILE A 195 -0.73 -18.35 -14.45
N PRO A 196 -1.79 -18.58 -15.24
CA PRO A 196 -1.77 -19.61 -16.29
C PRO A 196 -0.74 -19.30 -17.39
N VAL A 197 -0.64 -18.03 -17.79
CA VAL A 197 0.32 -17.56 -18.80
C VAL A 197 1.76 -17.80 -18.33
N ASN A 198 2.06 -17.48 -17.07
CA ASN A 198 3.41 -17.66 -16.54
C ASN A 198 3.81 -19.15 -16.41
N ILE A 199 2.84 -20.04 -16.14
CA ILE A 199 3.06 -21.49 -16.12
C ILE A 199 3.36 -22.03 -17.52
N GLU A 200 2.67 -21.52 -18.55
CA GLU A 200 2.89 -21.92 -19.94
C GLU A 200 4.28 -21.49 -20.44
N ILE A 201 4.71 -20.27 -20.10
CA ILE A 201 6.06 -19.77 -20.37
C ILE A 201 7.10 -20.70 -19.73
N CYS A 202 6.95 -21.01 -18.43
CA CYS A 202 7.83 -21.94 -17.72
C CYS A 202 7.91 -23.33 -18.37
N LYS A 203 6.81 -23.82 -18.96
CA LYS A 203 6.76 -25.12 -19.66
C LYS A 203 7.47 -25.08 -21.02
N ASN A 204 7.37 -23.97 -21.74
CA ASN A 204 7.96 -23.78 -23.07
C ASN A 204 9.47 -23.51 -23.01
N ILE A 205 9.99 -23.02 -21.88
CA ILE A 205 11.43 -22.76 -21.71
C ILE A 205 12.17 -24.07 -21.40
N THR A 206 12.76 -24.65 -22.45
CA THR A 206 13.49 -25.93 -22.41
C THR A 206 14.69 -25.93 -21.43
N TRP A 207 15.31 -24.78 -21.15
CA TRP A 207 16.47 -24.68 -20.24
C TRP A 207 16.14 -24.89 -18.76
N MET A 208 14.87 -24.75 -18.34
CA MET A 208 14.43 -25.04 -16.97
C MET A 208 14.07 -26.52 -16.74
N LYS A 209 13.91 -27.30 -17.83
CA LYS A 209 13.70 -28.77 -17.74
C LYS A 209 14.95 -29.51 -17.25
N ILE A 210 16.14 -29.04 -17.59
CA ILE A 210 17.42 -29.72 -17.30
C ILE A 210 17.70 -29.85 -15.79
N PRO A 211 17.53 -28.82 -14.94
CA PRO A 211 17.70 -28.99 -13.50
C PRO A 211 16.56 -29.81 -12.84
N ILE A 212 15.32 -29.73 -13.33
CA ILE A 212 14.18 -30.49 -12.78
C ILE A 212 14.31 -32.00 -13.03
N LEU A 213 14.83 -32.41 -14.19
CA LEU A 213 15.02 -33.83 -14.49
C LEU A 213 16.19 -34.48 -13.74
N LEU A 214 17.13 -33.68 -13.19
CA LEU A 214 18.22 -34.17 -12.35
C LEU A 214 17.86 -34.26 -10.86
N GLN A 215 16.72 -33.69 -10.44
CA GLN A 215 16.21 -33.78 -9.06
C GLN A 215 15.21 -34.93 -8.86
N TYR A 216 14.88 -35.67 -9.93
CA TYR A 216 13.94 -36.80 -9.91
C TYR A 216 14.62 -38.12 -10.34
N ARG A 217 15.94 -38.23 -10.17
CA ARG A 217 16.71 -39.48 -10.32
C ARG A 217 17.55 -39.72 -9.08
#